data_AF-A0A063BIG6-F1
#
_entry.id   AF-A0A063BIG6-F1
#
_cell.length_a   1.000
_cell.length_b   1.000
_cell.length_c   1.000
_cell.angle_alpha   90.00
_cell.angle_beta   90.00
_cell.angle_gamma   90.00
#
_symmetry.space_group_name_H-M   'P 1'
#
loop_
_entity.id
_entity.type
_entity.pdbx_description
1 polymer ?
#
loop_
_entity_poly.entity_id
_entity_poly.type
_entity_poly.pdbx_seq_one_letter_code
_entity_poly.pdbx_strand_id
1 'polypeptide(L)'
;MANLAPSLTSPSLASDSTLLFSAYAFGWGFCAFALPADVVCERLGAANATPRQLLLAFELGRQRILVAIERRIDSNTGERITLAVDDF
;
A
#
# COMPACT_ATOMS: atom_id res chain seq x y z
N MET A 1 27.14 -2.10 -3.66
CA MET A 1 25.94 -1.79 -4.46
C MET A 1 24.93 -1.18 -3.51
N ALA A 2 24.45 0.04 -3.76
CA ALA A 2 23.50 0.68 -2.86
C ALA A 2 22.19 -0.13 -2.87
N ASN A 3 21.75 -0.61 -1.71
CA ASN A 3 20.42 -1.17 -1.56
C ASN A 3 19.44 0.00 -1.75
N LEU A 4 18.78 0.07 -2.91
CA LEU A 4 17.78 1.10 -3.16
C LEU A 4 16.60 0.83 -2.22
N ALA A 5 16.25 1.83 -1.40
CA ALA A 5 15.08 1.72 -0.55
C ALA A 5 13.84 1.40 -1.39
N PRO A 6 12.92 0.56 -0.88
CA PRO A 6 11.70 0.24 -1.59
C PRO A 6 10.91 1.53 -1.88
N SER A 7 10.36 1.61 -3.09
CA SER A 7 9.64 2.78 -3.59
C SER A 7 8.17 2.45 -3.81
N LEU A 8 7.30 3.44 -3.58
CA LEU A 8 5.87 3.37 -3.86
C LEU A 8 5.52 4.35 -4.97
N THR A 9 4.67 3.96 -5.90
CA THR A 9 3.99 4.90 -6.81
C THR A 9 2.95 5.71 -6.04
N SER A 10 2.52 6.84 -6.60
CA SER A 10 1.30 7.50 -6.13
C SER A 10 0.11 6.56 -6.30
N PRO A 11 -0.87 6.58 -5.37
CA PRO A 11 -2.04 5.74 -5.46
C PRO A 11 -3.07 6.34 -6.43
N SER A 12 -3.88 5.48 -7.02
CA SER A 12 -5.15 5.85 -7.65
C SER A 12 -6.30 5.31 -6.81
N LEU A 13 -7.43 6.02 -6.78
CA LEU A 13 -8.61 5.60 -6.05
C LEU A 13 -9.58 4.89 -7.00
N ALA A 14 -9.93 3.64 -6.70
CA ALA A 14 -10.94 2.88 -7.43
C ALA A 14 -12.36 3.25 -6.96
N SER A 15 -13.37 2.84 -7.74
CA SER A 15 -14.79 3.18 -7.49
C SER A 15 -15.35 2.63 -6.18
N ASP A 16 -14.75 1.58 -5.65
CA ASP A 16 -15.07 0.94 -4.36
C ASP A 16 -14.32 1.57 -3.18
N SER A 17 -13.67 2.72 -3.39
CA SER A 17 -12.80 3.41 -2.42
C SER A 17 -11.52 2.65 -2.06
N THR A 18 -11.11 1.66 -2.84
CA THR A 18 -9.82 0.99 -2.69
C THR A 18 -8.69 1.83 -3.29
N LEU A 19 -7.59 2.02 -2.56
CA LEU A 19 -6.37 2.61 -3.10
C LEU A 19 -5.56 1.55 -3.86
N LEU A 20 -5.28 1.82 -5.14
CA LEU A 20 -4.45 0.98 -6.00
C LEU A 20 -3.10 1.65 -6.22
N PHE A 21 -2.03 0.91 -6.03
CA PHE A 21 -0.67 1.43 -6.22
C PHE A 21 0.29 0.27 -6.52
N SER A 22 1.53 0.60 -6.89
CA SER A 22 2.60 -0.38 -7.04
C SER A 22 3.75 -0.04 -6.13
N ALA A 23 4.50 -1.07 -5.74
CA ALA A 23 5.78 -0.93 -5.07
C ALA A 23 6.88 -1.62 -5.86
N TYR A 24 8.11 -1.17 -5.67
CA TYR A 24 9.30 -1.79 -6.22
C TYR A 24 10.42 -1.84 -5.20
N ALA A 25 11.05 -3.01 -5.07
CA ALA A 25 12.37 -3.13 -4.47
C ALA A 25 13.24 -4.14 -5.22
N PHE A 26 14.54 -3.98 -5.05
CA PHE A 26 15.50 -4.99 -5.49
C PHE A 26 15.26 -6.30 -4.74
N GLY A 27 15.16 -7.42 -5.46
CA GLY A 27 14.91 -8.75 -4.90
C GLY A 27 13.56 -9.35 -5.31
N TRP A 28 12.49 -8.54 -5.33
CA TRP A 28 11.14 -8.99 -5.69
C TRP A 28 10.50 -8.21 -6.86
N GLY A 29 11.13 -7.15 -7.35
CA GLY A 29 10.71 -6.46 -8.58
C GLY A 29 9.50 -5.56 -8.35
N PHE A 30 8.65 -5.39 -9.38
CA PHE A 30 7.42 -4.60 -9.26
C PHE A 30 6.26 -5.48 -8.80
N CYS A 31 5.47 -4.98 -7.84
CA CYS A 31 4.26 -5.64 -7.35
C CYS A 31 3.11 -4.63 -7.24
N ALA A 32 1.91 -5.05 -7.63
CA ALA A 32 0.69 -4.25 -7.53
C ALA A 32 -0.04 -4.55 -6.23
N PHE A 33 -0.56 -3.50 -5.58
CA PHE A 33 -1.25 -3.59 -4.30
C PHE A 33 -2.64 -2.95 -4.36
N ALA A 34 -3.52 -3.48 -3.53
CA ALA A 34 -4.80 -2.88 -3.16
C ALA A 34 -4.81 -2.62 -1.66
N LEU A 35 -5.30 -1.45 -1.27
CA LEU A 35 -5.48 -1.06 0.13
C LEU A 35 -6.92 -0.54 0.32
N PRO A 36 -7.83 -1.39 0.85
CA PRO A 36 -9.22 -1.03 1.09
C PRO A 36 -9.41 0.14 2.07
N ALA A 37 -10.47 0.94 1.89
CA ALA A 37 -10.71 2.16 2.66
C ALA A 37 -10.82 1.93 4.17
N ASP A 38 -11.42 0.82 4.60
CA ASP A 38 -11.52 0.42 6.00
C ASP A 38 -10.13 0.19 6.62
N VAL A 39 -9.23 -0.48 5.90
CA VAL A 39 -7.83 -0.66 6.31
C VAL A 39 -7.11 0.68 6.39
N VAL A 40 -7.32 1.60 5.43
CA VAL A 40 -6.74 2.96 5.48
C VAL A 40 -7.26 3.73 6.70
N CYS A 41 -8.55 3.64 7.01
CA CYS A 41 -9.12 4.31 8.17
C CYS A 41 -8.55 3.75 9.47
N GLU A 42 -8.57 2.42 9.62
CA GLU A 42 -8.16 1.74 10.85
C GLU A 42 -6.65 1.83 11.08
N ARG A 43 -5.85 1.54 10.06
CA ARG A 43 -4.39 1.43 10.20
C ARG A 43 -3.69 2.73 9.91
N LEU A 44 -4.13 3.52 8.94
CA LEU A 44 -3.43 4.75 8.52
C LEU A 44 -4.07 6.04 9.05
N GLY A 45 -5.21 5.94 9.72
CA GLY A 45 -5.83 7.07 10.43
C GLY A 45 -6.60 8.04 9.53
N ALA A 46 -7.07 7.59 8.37
CA ALA A 46 -8.06 8.38 7.62
C ALA A 46 -9.34 8.55 8.45
N ALA A 47 -9.83 9.79 8.58
CA ALA A 47 -11.01 10.07 9.39
C ALA A 47 -12.31 9.50 8.78
N ASN A 48 -12.33 9.30 7.46
CA ASN A 48 -13.43 8.71 6.71
C ASN A 48 -12.96 8.27 5.31
N ALA A 49 -13.84 7.57 4.58
CA ALA A 49 -13.56 7.06 3.24
C ALA A 49 -13.67 8.11 2.12
N THR A 50 -13.56 9.41 2.41
CA THR A 50 -13.53 10.41 1.33
C THR A 50 -12.20 10.36 0.58
N PRO A 51 -12.19 10.58 -0.75
CA PRO A 51 -10.96 10.51 -1.55
C PRO A 51 -9.79 11.30 -0.98
N ARG A 52 -10.06 12.52 -0.52
CA ARG A 52 -9.03 13.40 0.07
C ARG A 52 -8.41 12.81 1.33
N GLN A 53 -9.22 12.23 2.23
CA GLN A 53 -8.73 11.65 3.47
C GLN A 53 -7.93 10.36 3.21
N LEU A 54 -8.40 9.51 2.29
CA LEU A 54 -7.70 8.29 1.91
C LEU A 54 -6.33 8.59 1.28
N LEU A 55 -6.27 9.52 0.33
CA LEU A 55 -5.01 9.92 -0.31
C LEU A 55 -4.05 10.57 0.69
N LEU A 56 -4.54 11.44 1.58
CA LEU A 56 -3.70 12.07 2.61
C LEU A 56 -3.13 11.03 3.59
N ALA A 57 -3.96 10.09 4.07
CA ALA A 57 -3.51 9.04 4.98
C ALA A 57 -2.49 8.11 4.31
N PHE A 58 -2.64 7.83 3.01
CA PHE A 58 -1.64 7.09 2.25
C PHE A 58 -0.28 7.81 2.25
N GLU A 59 -0.26 9.10 1.91
CA GLU A 59 1.00 9.88 1.84
C GLU A 59 1.68 9.99 3.21
N LEU A 60 0.92 10.23 4.28
CA LEU A 60 1.44 10.25 5.65
C LEU A 60 1.88 8.86 6.14
N GLY A 61 1.26 7.81 5.61
CA GLY A 61 1.45 6.41 6.01
C GLY A 61 2.49 5.63 5.21
N ARG A 62 3.15 6.22 4.20
CA ARG A 62 4.01 5.49 3.24
C ARG A 62 5.03 4.55 3.89
N GLN A 63 5.67 4.96 4.99
CA GLN A 63 6.65 4.10 5.67
C GLN A 63 6.01 2.88 6.32
N ARG A 64 4.80 3.01 6.89
CA ARG A 64 4.06 1.88 7.48
C ARG A 64 3.58 0.92 6.39
N ILE A 65 3.16 1.45 5.24
CA ILE A 65 2.80 0.66 4.06
C ILE A 65 3.99 -0.16 3.57
N LEU A 66 5.19 0.43 3.51
CA LEU A 66 6.41 -0.29 3.11
C LEU A 66 6.70 -1.48 4.05
N VAL A 67 6.59 -1.28 5.36
CA VAL A 67 6.78 -2.37 6.34
C VAL A 67 5.73 -3.47 6.16
N ALA A 68 4.46 -3.11 5.91
CA ALA A 68 3.40 -4.07 5.64
C ALA A 68 3.66 -4.88 4.36
N ILE A 69 4.16 -4.23 3.30
CA ILE A 69 4.53 -4.89 2.05
C ILE A 69 5.67 -5.87 2.24
N GLU A 70 6.72 -5.49 2.97
CA GLU A 70 7.86 -6.36 3.24
C GLU A 70 7.45 -7.67 3.94
N ARG A 71 6.43 -7.61 4.80
CA ARG A 71 5.87 -8.82 5.46
C ARG A 71 5.10 -9.72 4.52
N ARG A 72 4.63 -9.21 3.37
CA ARG A 72 3.71 -9.93 2.47
C ARG A 72 4.35 -10.42 1.18
N ILE A 73 5.48 -9.85 0.80
CA ILE A 73 6.09 -10.01 -0.52
C ILE A 73 6.64 -11.41 -0.79
N ASP A 74 6.86 -12.22 0.25
CA ASP A 74 7.33 -13.61 0.13
C ASP A 74 6.38 -14.51 -0.68
N SER A 75 5.14 -14.07 -0.92
CA SER A 75 4.11 -14.80 -1.67
C SER A 75 3.88 -14.28 -3.10
N ASN A 76 4.85 -13.62 -3.75
CA ASN A 76 4.62 -12.98 -5.05
C ASN A 76 4.17 -13.98 -6.14
N THR A 77 2.85 -14.06 -6.37
CA THR A 77 2.21 -14.87 -7.42
C THR A 77 2.06 -14.14 -8.75
N GLY A 78 2.51 -12.88 -8.84
CA GLY A 78 2.24 -12.00 -9.98
C GLY A 78 0.83 -11.39 -9.98
N GLU A 79 -0.02 -11.75 -9.02
CA GLU A 79 -1.34 -11.15 -8.82
C GLU A 79 -1.26 -9.87 -7.98
N ARG A 80 -2.34 -9.07 -8.01
CA ARG A 80 -2.46 -7.91 -7.12
C ARG A 80 -2.66 -8.39 -5.68
N ILE A 81 -1.80 -7.93 -4.77
CA ILE A 81 -1.86 -8.27 -3.36
C ILE A 81 -2.76 -7.27 -2.63
N THR A 82 -3.77 -7.75 -1.92
CA THR A 82 -4.59 -6.89 -1.05
C THR A 82 -3.97 -6.86 0.34
N LEU A 83 -3.63 -5.67 0.83
CA LEU A 83 -3.15 -5.47 2.20
C LEU A 83 -4.35 -5.43 3.15
N ALA A 84 -4.30 -6.25 4.18
CA ALA A 84 -5.29 -6.36 5.23
C ALA A 84 -4.83 -5.67 6.53
N VAL A 85 -5.75 -5.57 7.49
CA VAL A 85 -5.51 -5.02 8.83
C VAL A 85 -4.31 -5.71 9.51
N ASP A 86 -4.16 -7.02 9.35
CA ASP A 86 -3.10 -7.81 9.99
C ASP A 86 -1.70 -7.59 9.41
N ASP A 87 -1.58 -6.96 8.24
CA ASP A 87 -0.28 -6.68 7.63
C ASP A 87 0.44 -5.48 8.30
N PHE A 88 -0.31 -4.59 8.98
CA PHE A 88 0.19 -3.37 9.64
C PHE A 88 0.48 -3.58 11.13
#